data_AF-A0A7L5A482-F1
#
_entry.id   AF-A0A7L5A482-F1
#
_cell.length_a   1.000
_cell.length_b   1.000
_cell.length_c   1.000
_cell.angle_alpha   90.00
_cell.angle_beta   90.00
_cell.angle_gamma   90.00
#
_symmetry.space_group_name_H-M   'P 1'
#
loop_
_entity.id
_entity.type
_entity.pdbx_description
1 polymer ?
#
loop_
_entity_poly.entity_id
_entity_poly.type
_entity_poly.pdbx_seq_one_letter_code
_entity_poly.pdbx_strand_id
1 'polypeptide(L)'
;MTLLNAPQFDSKAEKRKRSLIIGSGVIFAVAVVVCLAGFLLGHGWFFSNLPIEHKVDRFFTALEAKDFGGAYAIYTNDPQWQQHPDQHKDYPLRRFTEDWTTESPVKTAIVNHHIDISKTDGSGTFGSGVIVAVRVNGDHKVFMWYQRSDGSLTWPAPHILEY
;
A
#
# COMPACT_ATOMS: atom_id res chain seq x y z
N MET A 1 -28.40 12.78 53.66
CA MET A 1 -27.53 11.61 53.44
C MET A 1 -26.29 11.81 54.31
N THR A 2 -26.09 10.94 55.30
CA THR A 2 -25.00 11.04 56.29
C THR A 2 -23.75 10.30 55.78
N LEU A 3 -22.57 10.70 56.26
CA LEU A 3 -21.28 10.02 56.02
C LEU A 3 -21.25 8.54 56.48
N LEU A 4 -22.32 8.06 57.11
CA LEU A 4 -22.45 6.75 57.75
C LEU A 4 -22.83 5.60 56.78
N ASN A 5 -23.12 5.89 55.51
CA ASN A 5 -23.43 4.88 54.48
C ASN A 5 -22.50 4.99 53.27
N ALA A 6 -21.20 5.24 53.49
CA ALA A 6 -20.22 5.18 52.42
C ALA A 6 -19.96 3.70 52.03
N PRO A 7 -20.06 3.33 50.74
CA PRO A 7 -19.63 2.01 50.29
C PRO A 7 -18.19 1.73 50.73
N GLN A 8 -17.90 0.49 51.13
CA GLN A 8 -16.51 0.12 51.45
C GLN A 8 -15.62 0.36 50.24
N PHE A 9 -14.45 0.97 50.48
CA PHE A 9 -13.49 1.26 49.44
C PHE A 9 -12.95 -0.04 48.81
N ASP A 10 -13.31 -0.27 47.55
CA ASP A 10 -12.75 -1.37 46.76
C ASP A 10 -11.47 -0.92 46.06
N SER A 11 -10.34 -1.18 46.72
CA SER A 11 -9.00 -0.89 46.18
C SER A 11 -8.70 -1.60 44.86
N LYS A 12 -9.32 -2.75 44.57
CA LYS A 12 -9.13 -3.48 43.30
C LYS A 12 -9.89 -2.80 42.17
N ALA A 13 -11.13 -2.38 42.42
CA ALA A 13 -11.91 -1.62 41.46
C ALA A 13 -11.22 -0.30 41.09
N GLU A 14 -10.68 0.42 42.07
CA GLU A 14 -10.02 1.70 41.82
C GLU A 14 -8.70 1.53 41.06
N LYS A 15 -7.89 0.51 41.40
CA LYS A 15 -6.68 0.16 40.62
C LYS A 15 -7.03 -0.16 39.18
N ARG A 16 -8.09 -0.95 38.95
CA ARG A 16 -8.55 -1.28 37.59
C ARG A 16 -9.00 -0.05 36.82
N LYS A 17 -9.78 0.85 37.43
CA LYS A 17 -10.18 2.13 36.80
C LYS A 17 -8.96 2.95 36.41
N ARG A 18 -8.01 3.13 37.33
CA ARG A 18 -6.76 3.86 37.08
C ARG A 18 -5.94 3.22 35.95
N SER A 19 -5.78 1.90 35.97
CA SER A 19 -5.07 1.17 34.91
C SER A 19 -5.77 1.30 33.56
N LEU A 20 -7.10 1.29 33.52
CA LEU A 20 -7.87 1.51 32.29
C LEU A 20 -7.70 2.93 31.77
N ILE A 21 -7.77 3.95 32.62
CA ILE A 21 -7.61 5.35 32.20
C ILE A 21 -6.19 5.57 31.65
N ILE A 22 -5.17 5.12 32.39
CA ILE A 22 -3.77 5.24 31.97
C ILE A 22 -3.54 4.43 30.69
N GLY A 23 -4.00 3.18 30.65
CA GLY A 23 -3.85 2.28 29.50
C GLY A 23 -4.50 2.86 28.25
N SER A 24 -5.73 3.36 28.34
CA SER A 24 -6.43 4.02 27.24
C SER A 24 -5.70 5.27 26.76
N GLY A 25 -5.19 6.09 27.69
CA GLY A 25 -4.41 7.28 27.35
C GLY A 25 -3.11 6.93 26.60
N VAL A 26 -2.39 5.90 27.05
CA VAL A 26 -1.18 5.42 26.38
C VAL A 26 -1.49 4.85 25.00
N ILE A 27 -2.52 4.01 24.86
CA ILE A 27 -2.94 3.45 23.56
C ILE A 27 -3.31 4.57 22.59
N PHE A 28 -4.06 5.57 23.04
CA PHE A 28 -4.42 6.72 22.22
C PHE A 28 -3.19 7.49 21.75
N ALA A 29 -2.25 7.79 22.66
CA ALA A 29 -1.01 8.48 22.30
C ALA A 29 -0.19 7.71 21.26
N VAL A 30 -0.04 6.39 21.45
CA VAL A 30 0.64 5.52 20.48
C VAL A 30 -0.08 5.52 19.14
N ALA A 31 -1.42 5.42 19.13
CA ALA A 31 -2.20 5.46 17.89
C ALA A 31 -1.99 6.77 17.12
N VAL A 32 -1.98 7.92 17.79
CA VAL A 32 -1.70 9.22 17.16
C VAL A 32 -0.30 9.24 16.54
N VAL A 33 0.72 8.77 17.27
CA VAL A 33 2.09 8.72 16.75
C VAL A 33 2.20 7.81 15.53
N VAL A 34 1.64 6.61 15.57
CA VAL A 34 1.67 5.66 14.43
C VAL A 34 0.89 6.20 13.23
N CYS A 35 -0.25 6.85 13.47
CA CYS A 35 -1.06 7.48 12.44
C CYS A 35 -0.27 8.57 11.70
N LEU A 36 0.35 9.49 12.46
CA LEU A 36 1.14 10.59 11.92
C LEU A 36 2.42 10.10 11.25
N ALA A 37 3.10 9.10 11.81
CA ALA A 37 4.31 8.53 11.20
C ALA A 37 4.00 7.95 9.81
N GLY A 38 2.94 7.13 9.68
CA GLY A 38 2.54 6.58 8.38
C GLY A 38 2.20 7.67 7.36
N PHE A 39 1.50 8.73 7.79
CA PHE A 39 1.17 9.86 6.91
C PHE A 39 2.42 10.65 6.47
N LEU A 40 3.29 11.05 7.41
CA LEU A 40 4.46 11.87 7.13
C LEU A 40 5.53 11.13 6.31
N LEU A 41 5.65 9.82 6.50
CA LEU A 41 6.57 8.97 5.74
C LEU A 41 6.00 8.59 4.36
N GLY A 42 4.75 8.95 4.05
CA GLY A 42 4.16 8.66 2.75
C GLY A 42 3.77 7.19 2.55
N HIS A 43 3.35 6.49 3.61
CA HIS A 43 2.84 5.10 3.55
C HIS A 43 1.33 5.02 3.88
N GLY A 44 0.66 6.17 3.86
CA GLY A 44 -0.73 6.32 4.25
C GLY A 44 -0.94 6.33 5.77
N TRP A 45 -2.14 6.73 6.20
CA TRP A 45 -2.52 6.73 7.61
C TRP A 45 -2.38 5.33 8.20
N PHE A 46 -1.73 5.21 9.36
CA PHE A 46 -1.45 3.92 10.01
C PHE A 46 -0.77 2.90 9.07
N PHE A 47 0.06 3.36 8.12
CA PHE A 47 0.73 2.50 7.15
C PHE A 47 -0.25 1.67 6.28
N SER A 48 -1.45 2.21 6.05
CA SER A 48 -2.53 1.51 5.34
C SER A 48 -2.22 1.17 3.89
N ASN A 49 -1.20 1.77 3.28
CA ASN A 49 -0.80 1.46 1.91
C ASN A 49 0.25 0.34 1.81
N LEU A 50 0.82 -0.16 2.92
CA LEU A 50 1.85 -1.21 2.87
C LEU A 50 1.45 -2.47 2.08
N PRO A 51 0.20 -2.99 2.16
CA PRO A 51 -0.20 -4.13 1.34
C PRO A 51 -0.13 -3.84 -0.17
N ILE A 52 -0.41 -2.59 -0.56
CA ILE A 52 -0.37 -2.13 -1.95
C ILE A 52 1.07 -1.96 -2.39
N GLU A 53 1.92 -1.34 -1.56
CA GLU A 53 3.36 -1.23 -1.80
C GLU A 53 3.99 -2.61 -1.96
N HIS A 54 3.63 -3.57 -1.10
CA HIS A 54 4.12 -4.94 -1.21
C HIS A 54 3.66 -5.63 -2.49
N LYS A 55 2.45 -5.33 -2.99
CA LYS A 55 2.01 -5.85 -4.29
C LYS A 55 2.87 -5.31 -5.44
N VAL A 56 3.18 -4.02 -5.42
CA VAL A 56 4.06 -3.38 -6.40
C VAL A 56 5.49 -3.91 -6.30
N ASP A 57 6.00 -4.11 -5.09
CA ASP A 57 7.30 -4.74 -4.81
C ASP A 57 7.38 -6.16 -5.41
N ARG A 58 6.36 -7.01 -5.19
CA ARG A 58 6.30 -8.35 -5.80
C ARG A 58 6.22 -8.30 -7.32
N PHE A 59 5.52 -7.31 -7.87
CA PHE A 59 5.44 -7.09 -9.31
C PHE A 59 6.84 -6.80 -9.90
N PHE A 60 7.58 -5.84 -9.33
CA PHE A 60 8.93 -5.52 -9.80
C PHE A 60 9.92 -6.66 -9.53
N THR A 61 9.80 -7.37 -8.41
CA THR A 61 10.58 -8.58 -8.12
C THR A 61 10.39 -9.64 -9.23
N ALA A 62 9.15 -9.83 -9.71
CA ALA A 62 8.89 -10.75 -10.81
C ALA A 62 9.51 -10.27 -12.14
N LEU A 63 9.50 -8.97 -12.41
CA LEU A 63 10.17 -8.38 -13.57
C LEU A 63 11.70 -8.58 -13.53
N GLU A 64 12.33 -8.38 -12.37
CA GLU A 64 13.75 -8.63 -12.16
C GLU A 64 14.13 -10.09 -12.40
N ALA A 65 13.29 -11.00 -11.92
CA ALA A 65 13.43 -12.43 -12.15
C ALA A 65 13.10 -12.86 -13.60
N LYS A 66 12.68 -11.93 -14.47
CA LYS A 66 12.19 -12.18 -15.84
C LYS A 66 10.99 -13.14 -15.88
N ASP A 67 10.25 -13.25 -14.77
CA ASP A 67 8.99 -13.97 -14.70
C ASP A 67 7.85 -13.07 -15.17
N PHE A 68 7.79 -12.83 -16.48
CA PHE A 68 6.76 -11.97 -17.07
C PHE A 68 5.34 -12.53 -16.90
N GLY A 69 5.19 -13.86 -16.84
CA GLY A 69 3.89 -14.48 -16.60
C GLY A 69 3.38 -14.22 -15.17
N GLY A 70 4.26 -14.34 -14.18
CA GLY A 70 3.96 -13.98 -12.79
C GLY A 70 3.75 -12.49 -12.59
N ALA A 71 4.60 -11.65 -13.19
CA ALA A 71 4.44 -10.19 -13.15
C ALA A 71 3.10 -9.77 -13.77
N TYR A 72 2.73 -10.36 -14.91
CA TYR A 72 1.45 -10.11 -15.57
C TYR A 72 0.26 -10.54 -14.71
N ALA A 73 0.33 -11.70 -14.05
CA ALA A 73 -0.71 -12.14 -13.11
C ALA A 73 -0.91 -11.15 -11.95
N ILE A 74 0.18 -10.59 -11.42
CA ILE A 74 0.12 -9.56 -10.36
C ILE A 74 -0.47 -8.27 -10.91
N TYR A 75 -0.05 -7.86 -12.11
CA TYR A 75 -0.48 -6.64 -12.79
C TYR A 75 -1.98 -6.64 -13.06
N THR A 76 -2.51 -7.71 -13.65
CA THR A 76 -3.94 -7.84 -13.93
C THR A 76 -4.77 -8.23 -12.71
N ASN A 77 -4.11 -8.55 -11.59
CA ASN A 77 -4.73 -9.16 -10.41
C ASN A 77 -5.46 -10.49 -10.70
N ASP A 78 -4.97 -11.26 -11.67
CA ASP A 78 -5.54 -12.54 -12.07
C ASP A 78 -4.48 -13.65 -12.04
N PRO A 79 -4.40 -14.44 -10.95
CA PRO A 79 -3.49 -15.58 -10.84
C PRO A 79 -3.74 -16.67 -11.89
N GLN A 80 -4.94 -16.72 -12.48
CA GLN A 80 -5.36 -17.71 -13.46
C GLN A 80 -5.58 -17.10 -14.85
N TRP A 81 -4.90 -16.00 -15.17
CA TRP A 81 -5.06 -15.26 -16.43
C TRP A 81 -4.98 -16.15 -17.68
N GLN A 82 -4.21 -17.24 -17.62
CA GLN A 82 -4.10 -18.22 -18.71
C GLN A 82 -5.42 -18.93 -19.04
N GLN A 83 -6.32 -19.04 -18.05
CA GLN A 83 -7.67 -19.61 -18.19
C GLN A 83 -8.68 -18.56 -18.65
N HIS A 84 -8.34 -17.27 -18.56
CA HIS A 84 -9.18 -16.14 -18.94
C HIS A 84 -8.57 -15.28 -20.07
N PRO A 85 -8.10 -15.87 -21.18
CA PRO A 85 -7.45 -15.10 -22.25
C PRO A 85 -8.39 -14.04 -22.85
N ASP A 86 -9.70 -14.30 -22.80
CA ASP A 86 -10.73 -13.40 -23.27
C ASP A 86 -10.86 -12.12 -22.46
N GLN A 87 -10.53 -12.15 -21.16
CA GLN A 87 -10.60 -10.98 -20.27
C GLN A 87 -9.46 -9.99 -20.51
N HIS A 88 -8.33 -10.47 -21.06
CA HIS A 88 -7.11 -9.68 -21.23
C HIS A 88 -6.73 -9.45 -22.71
N LYS A 89 -7.70 -9.58 -23.62
CA LYS A 89 -7.50 -9.44 -25.08
C LYS A 89 -6.87 -8.10 -25.49
N ASP A 90 -7.27 -7.03 -24.83
CA ASP A 90 -6.83 -5.66 -25.17
C ASP A 90 -5.39 -5.38 -24.73
N TYR A 91 -4.90 -6.16 -23.76
CA TYR A 91 -3.56 -6.03 -23.19
C TYR A 91 -2.91 -7.38 -22.91
N PRO A 92 -2.59 -8.16 -23.96
CA PRO A 92 -2.08 -9.53 -23.80
C PRO A 92 -0.65 -9.55 -23.26
N LEU A 93 -0.25 -10.70 -22.68
CA LEU A 93 1.09 -10.91 -22.11
C LEU A 93 2.23 -10.46 -23.03
N ARG A 94 2.11 -10.66 -24.34
CA ARG A 94 3.14 -10.23 -25.31
C ARG A 94 3.37 -8.72 -25.26
N ARG A 95 2.29 -7.93 -25.35
CA ARG A 95 2.35 -6.47 -25.33
C ARG A 95 2.86 -5.98 -23.97
N PHE A 96 2.38 -6.59 -22.88
CA PHE A 96 2.93 -6.35 -21.55
C PHE A 96 4.44 -6.60 -21.50
N THR A 97 4.92 -7.73 -22.05
CA THR A 97 6.35 -8.05 -22.04
C THR A 97 7.15 -7.02 -22.83
N GLU A 98 6.66 -6.57 -23.98
CA GLU A 98 7.28 -5.51 -24.79
C GLU A 98 7.35 -4.18 -24.00
N ASP A 99 6.25 -3.77 -23.36
CA ASP A 99 6.16 -2.56 -22.52
C ASP A 99 7.09 -2.59 -21.30
N TRP A 100 7.46 -3.75 -20.79
CA TRP A 100 8.37 -3.90 -19.64
C TRP A 100 9.78 -4.34 -20.02
N THR A 101 10.08 -4.46 -21.32
CA THR A 101 11.43 -4.79 -21.81
C THR A 101 11.93 -3.79 -22.85
N THR A 102 11.43 -3.85 -24.09
CA THR A 102 11.91 -3.06 -25.22
C THR A 102 11.38 -1.63 -25.21
N GLU A 103 10.10 -1.46 -24.87
CA GLU A 103 9.42 -0.16 -24.81
C GLU A 103 9.34 0.39 -23.38
N SER A 104 10.15 -0.17 -22.47
CA SER A 104 10.12 0.17 -21.05
C SER A 104 10.39 1.64 -20.78
N PRO A 105 9.66 2.27 -19.84
CA PRO A 105 9.95 3.63 -19.40
C PRO A 105 11.37 3.78 -18.84
N VAL A 106 11.94 2.70 -18.33
CA VAL A 106 13.29 2.64 -17.77
C VAL A 106 14.35 2.54 -18.89
N LYS A 107 13.95 2.21 -20.13
CA LYS A 107 14.80 2.02 -21.33
C LYS A 107 15.93 0.98 -21.18
N THR A 108 15.98 0.31 -20.05
CA THR A 108 16.99 -0.68 -19.67
C THR A 108 16.31 -1.81 -18.92
N ALA A 109 16.98 -2.96 -18.83
CA ALA A 109 16.47 -4.09 -18.07
C ALA A 109 16.34 -3.70 -16.58
N ILE A 110 15.21 -4.06 -15.98
CA ILE A 110 14.93 -3.85 -14.56
C ILE A 110 15.77 -4.88 -13.79
N VAL A 111 16.77 -4.41 -13.03
CA VAL A 111 17.67 -5.27 -12.24
C VAL A 111 17.60 -5.00 -10.75
N ASN A 112 17.09 -3.84 -10.35
CA ASN A 112 16.76 -3.52 -8.98
C ASN A 112 15.58 -2.53 -8.93
N HIS A 113 14.86 -2.53 -7.81
CA HIS A 113 13.81 -1.57 -7.53
C HIS A 113 13.78 -1.21 -6.04
N HIS A 114 13.17 -0.08 -5.74
CA HIS A 114 12.90 0.38 -4.39
C HIS A 114 11.57 1.15 -4.35
N ILE A 115 10.71 0.86 -3.38
CA ILE A 115 9.48 1.61 -3.16
C ILE A 115 9.81 2.86 -2.32
N ASP A 116 9.63 4.04 -2.90
CA ASP A 116 9.98 5.29 -2.23
C ASP A 116 8.83 5.79 -1.35
N ILE A 117 7.65 5.98 -1.93
CA ILE A 117 6.43 6.45 -1.24
C ILE A 117 5.17 5.95 -1.95
N SER A 118 4.04 6.01 -1.25
CA SER A 118 2.71 5.84 -1.83
C SER A 118 1.74 6.95 -1.40
N LYS A 119 0.90 7.40 -2.34
CA LYS A 119 -0.15 8.39 -2.05
C LYS A 119 -1.45 7.98 -2.72
N THR A 120 -2.54 8.17 -1.99
CA THR A 120 -3.89 8.12 -2.55
C THR A 120 -4.05 9.24 -3.60
N ASP A 121 -4.74 9.00 -4.71
CA ASP A 121 -4.95 10.01 -5.79
C ASP A 121 -5.73 11.26 -5.40
N GLY A 122 -6.25 11.33 -4.17
CA GLY A 122 -7.02 12.48 -3.68
C GLY A 122 -8.41 12.62 -4.30
N SER A 123 -8.88 11.68 -5.13
CA SER A 123 -10.22 11.72 -5.72
C SER A 123 -11.26 11.12 -4.75
N GLY A 124 -11.95 11.98 -4.00
CA GLY A 124 -12.91 11.56 -2.95
C GLY A 124 -12.26 11.19 -1.61
N THR A 125 -13.05 10.73 -0.64
CA THR A 125 -12.60 10.55 0.77
C THR A 125 -11.46 9.54 0.94
N PHE A 126 -11.34 8.57 0.02
CA PHE A 126 -10.30 7.52 0.07
C PHE A 126 -9.58 7.28 -1.27
N GLY A 127 -9.86 8.11 -2.28
CA GLY A 127 -9.32 7.95 -3.62
C GLY A 127 -9.91 6.80 -4.42
N SER A 128 -9.80 6.87 -5.75
CA SER A 128 -10.12 5.73 -6.63
C SER A 128 -8.99 4.69 -6.67
N GLY A 129 -7.82 5.05 -6.15
CA GLY A 129 -6.65 4.20 -6.12
C GLY A 129 -5.46 4.84 -5.40
N VAL A 130 -4.30 4.18 -5.51
CA VAL A 130 -3.04 4.59 -4.87
C VAL A 130 -1.94 4.65 -5.91
N ILE A 131 -1.23 5.75 -5.94
CA ILE A 131 -0.01 5.91 -6.74
C ILE A 131 1.16 5.47 -5.88
N VAL A 132 1.96 4.54 -6.38
CA VAL A 132 3.18 4.06 -5.75
C VAL A 132 4.37 4.53 -6.59
N ALA A 133 5.26 5.28 -5.97
CA ALA A 133 6.50 5.72 -6.60
C ALA A 133 7.59 4.66 -6.38
N VAL A 134 8.15 4.18 -7.49
CA VAL A 134 9.20 3.16 -7.51
C VAL A 134 10.43 3.73 -8.17
N ARG A 135 11.58 3.56 -7.52
CA ARG A 135 12.88 3.86 -8.08
C ARG A 135 13.47 2.58 -8.65
N VAL A 136 13.66 2.54 -9.95
CA VAL A 136 14.21 1.42 -10.70
C VAL A 136 15.64 1.73 -11.08
N ASN A 137 16.54 0.75 -10.96
CA ASN A 137 17.95 0.85 -11.31
C ASN A 137 18.71 2.00 -10.60
N GLY A 138 18.13 2.57 -9.53
CA GLY A 138 18.72 3.62 -8.70
C GLY A 138 18.42 5.07 -9.13
N ASP A 139 17.99 5.32 -10.36
CA ASP A 139 17.80 6.69 -10.89
C ASP A 139 16.49 6.89 -11.68
N HIS A 140 15.83 5.82 -12.13
CA HIS A 140 14.59 5.92 -12.88
C HIS A 140 13.36 5.90 -11.97
N LYS A 141 12.62 7.01 -11.92
CA LYS A 141 11.33 7.07 -11.21
C LYS A 141 10.21 6.53 -12.10
N VAL A 142 9.53 5.48 -11.64
CA VAL A 142 8.33 4.89 -12.24
C VAL A 142 7.16 5.07 -11.27
N PHE A 143 6.00 5.46 -11.79
CA PHE A 143 4.79 5.65 -10.99
C PHE A 143 3.77 4.60 -11.40
N MET A 144 3.46 3.71 -10.46
CA MET A 144 2.44 2.66 -10.63
C MET A 144 1.13 3.12 -10.03
N TRP A 145 0.04 2.86 -10.74
CA TRP A 145 -1.31 3.06 -10.22
C TRP A 145 -1.89 1.74 -9.74
N TYR A 146 -2.36 1.69 -8.49
CA TYR A 146 -3.16 0.61 -7.97
C TYR A 146 -4.63 1.01 -7.97
N GLN A 147 -5.44 0.28 -8.73
CA GLN A 147 -6.87 0.49 -8.82
C GLN A 147 -7.57 -0.18 -7.62
N ARG A 148 -8.27 0.58 -6.77
CA ARG A 148 -8.91 -0.01 -5.57
C ARG A 148 -10.11 -0.90 -5.88
N SER A 149 -10.79 -0.68 -7.00
CA SER A 149 -12.03 -1.41 -7.34
C SER A 149 -11.79 -2.89 -7.66
N ASP A 150 -10.68 -3.21 -8.34
CA ASP A 150 -10.35 -4.57 -8.78
C ASP A 150 -8.95 -5.03 -8.36
N GLY A 151 -8.15 -4.14 -7.78
CA GLY A 151 -6.79 -4.42 -7.34
C GLY A 151 -5.76 -4.50 -8.46
N SER A 152 -6.12 -4.18 -9.70
CA SER A 152 -5.18 -4.18 -10.84
C SER A 152 -4.14 -3.07 -10.71
N LEU A 153 -3.00 -3.27 -11.37
CA LEU A 153 -1.96 -2.27 -11.54
C LEU A 153 -2.05 -1.68 -12.95
N THR A 154 -1.78 -0.38 -13.05
CA THR A 154 -1.74 0.33 -14.33
C THR A 154 -0.49 1.18 -14.44
N TRP A 155 0.11 1.19 -15.62
CA TRP A 155 1.10 2.17 -16.04
C TRP A 155 0.71 2.76 -17.41
N PRO A 156 0.89 4.08 -17.62
CA PRO A 156 1.32 5.11 -16.67
C PRO A 156 0.24 5.44 -15.62
N ALA A 157 0.66 5.89 -14.44
CA ALA A 157 -0.26 6.38 -13.43
C ALA A 157 -0.99 7.67 -13.90
N PRO A 158 -2.24 7.91 -13.46
CA PRO A 158 -3.02 9.08 -13.87
C PRO A 158 -2.41 10.41 -13.38
N HIS A 159 -1.65 10.36 -12.28
CA HIS A 159 -0.91 11.50 -11.75
C HIS A 159 0.51 11.08 -11.36
N ILE A 160 1.42 12.06 -11.39
CA ILE A 160 2.80 11.91 -10.94
C ILE A 160 2.90 12.48 -9.54
N LEU A 161 3.57 11.77 -8.63
CA LEU A 161 3.83 12.31 -7.29
C LEU A 161 5.06 13.21 -7.32
N GLU A 162 4.91 14.44 -6.84
CA GLU A 162 6.03 15.30 -6.48
C GLU A 162 6.49 14.94 -5.06
N TYR A 163 7.74 14.48 -4.94
CA TYR A 163 8.41 14.11 -3.70
C TYR A 163 9.95 14.12 -3.85
#